data_AF-A0A7V2JY27-F1
#
_entry.id   AF-A0A7V2JY27-F1
#
_cell.length_a   1.000
_cell.length_b   1.000
_cell.length_c   1.000
_cell.angle_alpha   90.00
_cell.angle_beta   90.00
_cell.angle_gamma   90.00
#
_symmetry.space_group_name_H-M   'P 1'
#
loop_
_entity.id
_entity.type
_entity.pdbx_description
1 polymer ?
#
loop_
_entity_poly.entity_id
_entity_poly.type
_entity_poly.pdbx_seq_one_letter_code
_entity_poly.pdbx_strand_id
1 'polypeptide(L)'
;MKPARSLVLIEIEEDSLLAGAKAVEQAFSDAIKEQGLDQEVRVAETGNLGIIGRGVVVVIYPEGTTYVGVTEADVPEIVSEHLLKGRPVKRLQVCLGPCMDREEAGIGLVRDQPRIVLKNCGIIDPENLQEAIGVGTYQALERV
;
A
#
# COMPACT_ATOMS: atom_id res chain seq x y z
N MET A 1 -2.55 -21.48 14.73
CA MET A 1 -1.50 -20.77 13.96
C MET A 1 -1.30 -19.42 14.65
N LYS A 2 -0.14 -19.15 15.27
CA LYS A 2 0.08 -17.84 15.92
C LYS A 2 0.04 -16.75 14.83
N PRO A 3 -0.74 -15.67 14.98
CA PRO A 3 -0.70 -14.56 14.04
C PRO A 3 0.69 -13.93 14.10
N ALA A 4 1.26 -13.63 12.93
CA ALA A 4 2.47 -12.81 12.86
C ALA A 4 2.15 -11.42 13.43
N ARG A 5 3.07 -10.84 14.21
CA ARG A 5 2.96 -9.48 14.74
C ARG A 5 2.97 -8.46 13.59
N SER A 6 3.78 -8.71 12.57
CA SER A 6 3.86 -7.88 11.37
C SER A 6 3.88 -8.72 10.10
N LEU A 7 3.25 -8.22 9.05
CA LEU A 7 3.25 -8.84 7.72
C LEU A 7 3.85 -7.85 6.73
N VAL A 8 4.97 -8.24 6.12
CA VAL A 8 5.66 -7.53 5.06
C VAL A 8 5.17 -8.11 3.74
N LEU A 9 4.44 -7.32 2.97
CA LEU A 9 4.02 -7.65 1.62
C LEU A 9 4.99 -7.02 0.62
N ILE A 10 5.52 -7.82 -0.29
CA ILE A 10 6.40 -7.35 -1.36
C ILE A 10 5.64 -7.51 -2.67
N GLU A 11 5.51 -6.42 -3.42
CA GLU A 11 4.87 -6.45 -4.73
C GLU A 11 5.75 -7.20 -5.73
N ILE A 12 5.16 -8.16 -6.42
CA ILE A 12 5.79 -8.94 -7.47
C ILE A 12 5.00 -8.78 -8.77
N GLU A 13 5.42 -7.79 -9.55
CA GLU A 13 5.05 -7.51 -10.93
C GLU A 13 6.32 -7.42 -11.81
N GLU A 14 6.17 -7.50 -13.15
CA GLU A 14 7.27 -7.38 -14.12
C GLU A 14 8.22 -6.20 -13.84
N ASP A 15 7.70 -5.00 -13.60
CA ASP A 15 8.50 -3.80 -13.32
C ASP A 15 9.32 -3.94 -12.02
N SER A 16 8.67 -4.42 -10.96
CA SER A 16 9.33 -4.64 -9.66
C SER A 16 10.36 -5.78 -9.70
N LEU A 17 10.12 -6.82 -10.51
CA LEU A 17 11.07 -7.91 -10.74
C LEU A 17 12.31 -7.41 -11.48
N LEU A 18 12.14 -6.56 -12.50
CA LEU A 18 13.24 -5.89 -13.19
C LEU A 18 14.03 -4.96 -12.26
N ALA A 19 13.35 -4.34 -11.29
CA ALA A 19 13.96 -3.50 -10.27
C ALA A 19 14.65 -4.30 -9.13
N GLY A 20 14.58 -5.64 -9.13
CA GLY A 20 15.27 -6.48 -8.14
C GLY A 20 14.42 -6.93 -6.95
N ALA A 21 13.09 -7.00 -7.06
CA ALA A 21 12.19 -7.38 -5.97
C ALA A 21 12.59 -8.69 -5.26
N LYS A 22 13.10 -9.69 -6.00
CA LYS A 22 13.56 -10.97 -5.41
C LYS A 22 14.77 -10.81 -4.49
N ALA A 23 15.67 -9.89 -4.82
CA ALA A 23 16.84 -9.64 -4.00
C ALA A 23 16.45 -8.85 -2.74
N VAL A 24 15.48 -7.92 -2.87
CA VAL A 24 14.87 -7.23 -1.73
C VAL A 24 14.16 -8.23 -0.80
N GLU A 25 13.40 -9.19 -1.34
CA GLU A 25 12.76 -10.25 -0.56
C GLU A 25 13.78 -11.09 0.23
N GLN A 26 14.86 -11.51 -0.43
CA GLN A 26 15.95 -12.26 0.22
C GLN A 26 16.60 -11.43 1.33
N ALA A 27 16.92 -10.17 1.06
CA ALA A 27 17.46 -9.25 2.05
C ALA A 27 16.53 -9.07 3.26
N PHE A 28 15.20 -9.03 3.05
CA PHE A 28 14.23 -8.99 4.15
C PHE A 28 14.26 -10.28 4.97
N SER A 29 14.27 -11.43 4.30
CA SER A 29 14.34 -12.73 4.96
C SER A 29 15.59 -12.88 5.83
N ASP A 30 16.74 -12.42 5.32
CA ASP A 30 18.01 -12.51 6.03
C ASP A 30 18.09 -11.51 7.19
N ALA A 31 17.72 -10.24 6.95
CA ALA A 31 17.72 -9.21 8.00
C ALA A 31 16.73 -9.54 9.14
N ILE A 32 15.57 -10.15 8.84
CA ILE A 32 14.61 -10.60 9.86
C ILE A 32 15.20 -11.74 10.71
N LYS A 33 15.90 -12.69 10.08
CA LYS A 33 16.58 -13.78 10.81
C LYS A 33 17.71 -13.26 11.69
N GLU A 34 18.52 -12.33 11.19
CA GLU A 34 19.62 -11.72 11.94
C GLU A 34 19.12 -10.99 13.20
N GLN A 35 17.94 -10.37 13.13
CA GLN A 35 17.33 -9.70 14.28
C GLN A 35 16.45 -10.62 15.15
N GLY A 36 16.37 -11.92 14.84
CA GLY A 36 15.58 -12.90 15.60
C GLY A 36 14.07 -12.64 15.56
N LEU A 37 13.58 -12.01 14.48
CA LEU A 37 12.18 -11.63 14.29
C LEU A 37 11.41 -12.66 13.45
N ASP A 38 11.99 -13.82 13.17
CA ASP A 38 11.47 -14.89 12.30
C ASP A 38 10.10 -15.45 12.75
N GLN A 39 9.84 -15.46 14.05
CA GLN A 39 8.55 -15.90 14.60
C GLN A 39 7.47 -14.81 14.59
N GLU A 40 7.86 -13.55 14.46
CA GLU A 40 6.99 -12.39 14.60
C GLU A 40 6.67 -11.71 13.27
N VAL A 41 7.60 -11.71 12.33
CA VAL A 41 7.47 -11.05 11.04
C VAL A 41 7.38 -12.10 9.95
N ARG A 42 6.37 -11.98 9.08
CA ARG A 42 6.26 -12.80 7.87
C ARG A 42 6.48 -11.93 6.64
N VAL A 43 7.25 -12.45 5.70
CA VAL A 43 7.37 -11.90 4.35
C VAL A 43 6.44 -12.70 3.44
N ALA A 44 5.63 -12.02 2.65
CA ALA A 44 4.78 -12.64 1.65
C ALA A 44 4.77 -11.81 0.37
N GLU A 45 4.61 -12.51 -0.74
CA GLU A 45 4.48 -11.89 -2.05
C GLU A 45 3.04 -11.39 -2.23
N THR A 46 2.87 -10.27 -2.92
CA THR A 46 1.57 -9.74 -3.31
C THR A 46 1.57 -9.31 -4.77
N GLY A 47 0.39 -9.29 -5.38
CA GLY A 47 0.21 -8.81 -6.75
C GLY A 47 0.31 -7.29 -6.85
N ASN A 48 0.00 -6.76 -8.02
CA ASN A 48 0.08 -5.32 -8.30
C ASN A 48 -0.76 -4.49 -7.30
N LEU A 49 -0.13 -3.49 -6.66
CA LEU A 49 -0.76 -2.61 -5.66
C LEU A 49 -1.27 -1.29 -6.24
N GLY A 50 -1.19 -1.14 -7.57
CA GLY A 50 -1.60 0.02 -8.34
C GLY A 50 -0.54 1.12 -8.42
N ILE A 51 0.70 0.84 -8.00
CA ILE A 51 1.82 1.79 -7.92
C ILE A 51 2.88 1.41 -8.96
N ILE A 52 2.66 1.87 -10.19
CA ILE A 52 3.49 1.51 -11.34
C ILE A 52 4.66 2.50 -11.48
N GLY A 53 5.82 2.01 -11.93
CA GLY A 53 6.96 2.85 -12.31
C GLY A 53 7.74 3.46 -11.14
N ARG A 54 7.54 2.98 -9.91
CA ARG A 54 8.28 3.45 -8.71
C ARG A 54 9.21 2.39 -8.10
N GLY A 55 9.63 1.40 -8.89
CA GLY A 55 10.55 0.34 -8.44
C GLY A 55 9.86 -0.70 -7.55
N VAL A 56 10.58 -1.23 -6.56
CA VAL A 56 10.03 -2.24 -5.64
C VAL A 56 9.15 -1.57 -4.59
N VAL A 57 7.93 -2.10 -4.44
CA VAL A 57 6.93 -1.61 -3.47
C VAL A 57 6.78 -2.63 -2.35
N VAL A 58 6.78 -2.12 -1.11
CA VAL A 58 6.66 -2.94 0.09
C VAL A 58 5.59 -2.34 1.01
N VAL A 59 4.66 -3.15 1.50
CA VAL A 59 3.62 -2.73 2.45
C VAL A 59 3.79 -3.49 3.75
N ILE A 60 3.83 -2.76 4.87
CA ILE A 60 3.99 -3.35 6.21
C ILE A 60 2.70 -3.19 7.01
N TYR A 61 2.10 -4.32 7.37
CA TYR A 61 0.97 -4.44 8.29
C TYR A 61 1.43 -4.72 9.73
N PRO A 62 0.69 -4.29 10.76
CA PRO A 62 -0.70 -3.79 10.73
C PRO A 62 -0.86 -2.30 10.39
N GLU A 63 0.23 -1.53 10.36
CA GLU A 63 0.17 -0.07 10.19
C GLU A 63 -0.31 0.37 8.80
N GLY A 64 -0.15 -0.49 7.79
CA GLY A 64 -0.49 -0.16 6.40
C GLY A 64 0.50 0.81 5.76
N THR A 65 1.73 0.86 6.27
CA THR A 65 2.78 1.75 5.78
C THR A 65 3.32 1.22 4.45
N THR A 66 3.22 2.04 3.40
CA THR A 66 3.73 1.72 2.07
C THR A 66 5.10 2.35 1.84
N TYR A 67 6.05 1.57 1.37
CA TYR A 67 7.36 1.98 0.90
C TYR A 67 7.45 1.76 -0.61
N VAL A 68 8.07 2.69 -1.32
CA VAL A 68 8.30 2.61 -2.76
C VAL A 68 9.76 2.88 -3.07
N GLY A 69 10.26 2.31 -4.17
CA GLY A 69 11.66 2.46 -4.59
C GLY A 69 12.63 1.80 -3.62
N VAL A 70 12.20 0.73 -2.94
CA VAL A 70 13.03 0.03 -1.94
C VAL A 70 14.18 -0.68 -2.65
N THR A 71 15.41 -0.44 -2.20
CA THR A 71 16.59 -1.18 -2.64
C THR A 71 17.07 -2.15 -1.56
N GLU A 72 17.91 -3.12 -1.92
CA GLU A 72 18.53 -4.07 -0.98
C GLU A 72 19.23 -3.37 0.19
N ALA A 73 19.88 -2.23 -0.07
CA ALA A 73 20.60 -1.45 0.93
C ALA A 73 19.69 -0.77 1.96
N ASP A 74 18.42 -0.54 1.61
CA ASP A 74 17.44 0.10 2.50
C ASP A 74 16.81 -0.90 3.47
N VAL A 75 16.85 -2.20 3.15
CA VAL A 75 16.18 -3.24 3.93
C VAL A 75 16.65 -3.28 5.39
N PRO A 76 17.96 -3.25 5.71
CA PRO A 76 18.41 -3.26 7.11
C PRO A 76 17.89 -2.06 7.92
N GLU A 77 17.76 -0.89 7.29
CA GLU A 77 17.17 0.30 7.92
C GLU A 77 15.68 0.08 8.21
N ILE A 78 14.93 -0.43 7.24
CA ILE A 78 13.49 -0.72 7.41
C ILE A 78 13.27 -1.76 8.52
N VAL A 79 14.05 -2.83 8.57
CA VAL A 79 13.91 -3.85 9.63
C VAL A 79 14.25 -3.27 11.01
N SER A 80 15.37 -2.56 11.13
CA SER A 80 15.84 -2.04 12.43
C SER A 80 15.06 -0.85 12.98
N GLU A 81 14.59 0.06 12.13
CA GLU A 81 13.80 1.21 12.57
C GLU A 81 12.31 0.90 12.62
N HIS A 82 11.76 0.29 11.58
CA HIS A 82 10.32 0.08 11.50
C HIS A 82 9.89 -1.21 12.22
N LEU A 83 10.42 -2.36 11.82
CA LEU A 83 9.95 -3.64 12.39
C LEU A 83 10.38 -3.84 13.85
N LEU A 84 11.59 -3.40 14.22
CA LEU A 84 12.11 -3.55 15.57
C LEU A 84 11.68 -2.39 16.51
N LYS A 85 11.83 -1.13 16.09
CA LYS A 85 11.58 0.05 16.94
C LYS A 85 10.20 0.69 16.74
N GLY A 86 9.44 0.28 15.71
CA GLY A 86 8.14 0.86 15.40
C GLY A 86 8.20 2.27 14.79
N ARG A 87 9.33 2.66 14.18
CA ARG A 87 9.54 3.99 13.59
C ARG A 87 9.58 3.90 12.06
N PRO A 88 8.56 4.37 11.34
CA PRO A 88 8.55 4.37 9.88
C PRO A 88 9.68 5.21 9.27
N VAL A 89 10.27 4.71 8.19
CA VAL A 89 11.35 5.39 7.46
C VAL A 89 10.74 6.42 6.49
N LYS A 90 10.55 7.66 6.98
CA LYS A 90 9.88 8.75 6.23
C LYS A 90 10.46 9.03 4.84
N ARG A 91 11.75 8.75 4.62
CA ARG A 91 12.44 8.90 3.32
C ARG A 91 11.82 8.06 2.21
N LEU A 92 11.42 6.84 2.53
CA LEU A 92 10.93 5.83 1.59
C LEU A 92 9.41 5.67 1.67
N GLN A 93 8.82 6.15 2.77
CA GLN A 93 7.39 6.03 3.03
C GLN A 93 6.59 6.90 2.06
N VAL A 94 5.49 6.33 1.57
CA VAL A 94 4.50 7.02 0.79
C VAL A 94 3.13 6.82 1.43
N CYS A 95 2.44 7.93 1.70
CA CYS A 95 1.12 7.92 2.33
C CYS A 95 0.01 7.76 1.30
N LEU A 96 -0.69 6.63 1.33
CA LEU A 96 -1.93 6.38 0.59
C LEU A 96 -3.12 6.52 1.55
N GLY A 97 -3.50 7.76 1.92
CA GLY A 97 -4.57 7.97 2.93
C GLY A 97 -4.91 9.44 3.25
N PRO A 98 -5.85 9.70 4.19
CA PRO A 98 -6.40 11.03 4.48
C PRO A 98 -5.42 12.03 5.11
N CYS A 99 -4.19 11.62 5.41
CA CYS A 99 -3.07 12.48 5.78
C CYS A 99 -2.36 13.12 4.57
N MET A 100 -2.89 12.94 3.35
CA MET A 100 -2.36 13.56 2.14
C MET A 100 -2.55 15.08 2.10
N ASP A 101 -1.45 15.79 1.97
CA ASP A 101 -1.44 17.07 1.28
C ASP A 101 -1.82 16.84 -0.20
N ARG A 102 -2.64 17.74 -0.74
CA ARG A 102 -3.36 17.61 -2.03
C ARG A 102 -2.44 17.40 -3.25
N GLU A 103 -1.13 17.60 -3.13
CA GLU A 103 -0.15 17.44 -4.21
C GLU A 103 0.35 15.99 -4.39
N GLU A 104 0.36 15.17 -3.33
CA GLU A 104 0.85 13.78 -3.37
C GLU A 104 -0.24 12.76 -3.71
N ALA A 105 -1.45 13.21 -4.03
CA ALA A 105 -2.55 12.41 -4.59
C ALA A 105 -2.23 11.71 -5.93
N GLY A 106 -1.00 11.81 -6.41
CA GLY A 106 -0.46 11.17 -7.60
C GLY A 106 0.38 9.93 -7.32
N ILE A 107 0.07 9.17 -6.27
CA ILE A 107 0.66 7.85 -6.04
C ILE A 107 -0.27 6.82 -6.69
N GLY A 108 0.07 6.41 -7.92
CA GLY A 108 -0.60 5.34 -8.63
C GLY A 108 -1.96 5.68 -9.26
N LEU A 109 -2.61 4.65 -9.82
CA LEU A 109 -3.83 4.66 -10.65
C LEU A 109 -5.05 5.43 -10.09
N VAL A 110 -4.98 5.89 -8.85
CA VAL A 110 -6.03 6.68 -8.19
C VAL A 110 -6.24 8.04 -8.86
N ARG A 111 -5.22 8.61 -9.51
CA ARG A 111 -5.29 9.97 -10.09
C ARG A 111 -5.85 10.01 -11.52
N ASP A 112 -5.53 9.02 -12.35
CA ASP A 112 -5.87 9.03 -13.78
C ASP A 112 -7.11 8.21 -14.13
N GLN A 113 -7.62 7.37 -13.22
CA GLN A 113 -8.83 6.60 -13.49
C GLN A 113 -10.10 7.40 -13.16
N PRO A 114 -11.00 7.64 -14.13
CA PRO A 114 -12.29 8.21 -13.83
C PRO A 114 -13.07 7.23 -12.96
N ARG A 115 -13.37 7.61 -11.72
CA ARG A 115 -14.14 6.80 -10.77
C ARG A 115 -15.63 6.77 -11.17
N ILE A 116 -16.00 6.12 -12.27
CA ILE A 116 -17.38 6.17 -12.80
C ILE A 116 -18.39 5.54 -11.82
N VAL A 117 -18.05 4.39 -11.23
CA VAL A 117 -18.91 3.68 -10.25
C VAL A 117 -18.69 4.21 -8.84
N LEU A 118 -17.43 4.40 -8.43
CA LEU A 118 -17.05 4.81 -7.08
C LEU A 118 -17.07 6.33 -6.87
N LYS A 119 -17.56 7.12 -7.83
CA LYS A 119 -17.58 8.60 -7.76
C LYS A 119 -18.27 9.15 -6.53
N ASN A 120 -19.23 8.42 -5.96
CA ASN A 120 -20.04 8.89 -4.84
C ASN A 120 -19.58 8.30 -3.49
N CYS A 121 -18.65 7.34 -3.50
CA CYS A 121 -18.17 6.70 -2.28
C CYS A 121 -17.42 7.71 -1.38
N GLY A 122 -17.90 7.87 -0.14
CA GLY A 122 -17.36 8.81 0.84
C GLY A 122 -17.81 10.26 0.67
N ILE A 123 -18.69 10.55 -0.29
CA ILE A 123 -19.25 11.91 -0.53
C ILE A 123 -20.71 12.00 -0.08
N ILE A 124 -21.48 10.92 -0.18
CA ILE A 124 -22.88 10.86 0.25
C ILE A 124 -23.06 9.92 1.44
N ASP A 125 -24.06 10.20 2.27
CA ASP A 125 -24.53 9.28 3.30
C ASP A 125 -25.28 8.09 2.64
N PRO A 126 -24.86 6.84 2.83
CA PRO A 126 -25.53 5.67 2.26
C PRO A 126 -26.95 5.45 2.80
N GLU A 127 -27.29 6.00 3.97
CA GLU A 127 -28.62 5.84 4.58
C GLU A 127 -29.58 6.97 4.17
N ASN A 128 -29.10 8.02 3.51
CA ASN A 128 -29.90 9.17 3.12
C ASN A 128 -30.27 9.17 1.62
N LEU A 129 -31.51 8.83 1.31
CA LEU A 129 -32.02 8.81 -0.08
C LEU A 129 -32.02 10.18 -0.77
N GLN A 130 -32.23 11.27 -0.02
CA GLN A 130 -32.27 12.63 -0.60
C GLN A 130 -30.90 13.03 -1.16
N GLU A 131 -29.82 12.65 -0.48
CA GLU A 131 -28.45 12.90 -0.95
C GLU A 131 -28.13 12.10 -2.21
N ALA A 132 -28.55 10.82 -2.24
CA ALA A 132 -28.38 9.97 -3.42
C ALA A 132 -29.09 10.57 -4.66
N ILE A 133 -30.33 11.02 -4.50
CA ILE A 133 -31.09 11.70 -5.58
C ILE A 133 -30.43 13.03 -5.95
N GLY A 134 -29.93 13.79 -4.95
CA GLY A 134 -29.25 15.07 -5.16
C GLY A 134 -28.00 14.98 -6.02
N VAL A 135 -27.26 13.86 -5.95
CA VAL A 135 -26.10 13.58 -6.83
C VAL A 135 -26.48 12.92 -8.17
N GLY A 136 -27.78 12.86 -8.48
CA GLY A 136 -28.30 12.28 -9.73
C GLY A 136 -28.29 10.75 -9.75
N THR A 137 -28.19 10.09 -8.59
CA THR A 137 -28.39 8.63 -8.51
C THR A 137 -29.84 8.31 -8.90
N TYR A 138 -30.07 7.17 -9.57
CA TYR A 138 -31.37 6.72 -10.08
C TYR A 138 -31.94 7.45 -11.31
N GLN A 139 -31.31 8.50 -11.84
CA GLN A 139 -31.75 9.14 -13.09
C GLN A 139 -31.87 8.17 -14.28
N ALA A 140 -31.06 7.11 -14.30
CA ALA A 140 -31.16 6.07 -15.34
C ALA A 140 -32.45 5.25 -15.25
N LEU A 141 -33.04 5.11 -14.05
CA LEU A 141 -34.28 4.37 -13.84
C LEU A 141 -35.49 5.14 -14.38
N GLU A 142 -35.44 6.48 -14.42
CA GLU A 142 -36.49 7.33 -15.01
C GLU A 142 -36.62 7.16 -16.53
N ARG A 143 -35.57 6.65 -17.19
CA ARG A 143 -35.52 6.49 -18.67
C ARG A 143 -35.93 5.11 -19.17
N VAL A 144 -36.29 4.18 -18.28
CA VAL A 144 -36.74 2.83 -18.60
C VAL A 144 -38.26 2.78 -18.59
#